data_AF-A0A1Y3ARU8-F1
#
_entry.id   AF-A0A1Y3ARU8-F1
#
_cell.length_a   1.000
_cell.length_b   1.000
_cell.length_c   1.000
_cell.angle_alpha   90.00
_cell.angle_beta   90.00
_cell.angle_gamma   90.00
#
_symmetry.space_group_name_H-M   'P 1'
#
loop_
_entity.id
_entity.type
_entity.pdbx_description
1 polymer ?
#
loop_
_entity_poly.entity_id
_entity_poly.type
_entity_poly.pdbx_seq_one_letter_code
_entity_poly.pdbx_strand_id
1 'polypeptide(L)'
;MIQQHQTTAQNFQPTNQLLLASGGYDNTIRMWNVDKGFCDKLIQGTDNSHVNSLAITPNRELLASAGFQHIRLYDVQSNTNTPLINFDGISK
;
A
#
# COMPACT_ATOMS: atom_id res chain seq x y z
N MET A 1 -14.68 -5.84 46.21
CA MET A 1 -14.96 -5.05 44.99
C MET A 1 -14.02 -5.54 43.91
N ILE A 2 -14.52 -6.27 42.93
CA ILE A 2 -13.71 -6.81 41.82
C ILE A 2 -14.03 -5.91 40.62
N GLN A 3 -13.08 -5.09 40.18
CA GLN A 3 -13.28 -4.30 38.96
C GLN A 3 -13.33 -5.26 37.77
N GLN A 4 -14.45 -5.26 37.06
CA GLN A 4 -14.51 -5.88 35.74
C GLN A 4 -13.89 -4.90 34.75
N HIS A 5 -12.74 -5.24 34.18
CA HIS A 5 -12.18 -4.53 33.04
C HIS A 5 -13.04 -4.84 31.82
N GLN A 6 -13.77 -3.83 31.34
CA GLN A 6 -14.45 -3.89 30.06
C GLN A 6 -13.39 -3.95 28.97
N THR A 7 -13.21 -5.11 28.36
CA THR A 7 -12.45 -5.24 27.11
C THR A 7 -13.35 -4.73 25.99
N THR A 8 -13.10 -3.50 25.55
CA THR A 8 -13.61 -3.03 24.26
C THR A 8 -12.95 -3.85 23.17
N ALA A 9 -13.60 -4.93 22.75
CA ALA A 9 -13.26 -5.60 21.51
C ALA A 9 -13.48 -4.58 20.38
N GLN A 10 -12.39 -3.96 19.90
CA GLN A 10 -12.46 -3.18 18.68
C GLN A 10 -12.91 -4.13 17.58
N ASN A 11 -14.09 -3.86 17.04
CA ASN A 11 -14.71 -4.66 16.01
C ASN A 11 -13.94 -4.44 14.71
N PHE A 12 -12.81 -5.12 14.54
CA PHE A 12 -12.11 -5.19 13.28
C PHE A 12 -13.04 -5.89 12.29
N GLN A 13 -13.75 -5.11 11.49
CA GLN A 13 -14.42 -5.62 10.32
C GLN A 13 -13.33 -5.85 9.27
N PRO A 14 -13.01 -7.09 8.90
CA PRO A 14 -12.15 -7.30 7.75
C PRO A 14 -12.92 -6.80 6.55
N THR A 15 -12.58 -5.60 6.06
CA THR A 15 -12.97 -5.22 4.71
C THR A 15 -12.22 -6.19 3.82
N ASN A 16 -12.88 -7.28 3.44
CA ASN A 16 -12.33 -8.31 2.56
C ASN A 16 -12.14 -7.80 1.12
N GLN A 17 -11.95 -6.47 0.98
CA GLN A 17 -11.89 -5.71 -0.24
C GLN A 17 -10.77 -6.28 -1.07
N LEU A 18 -11.17 -6.93 -2.17
CA LEU A 18 -10.23 -7.47 -3.13
C LEU A 18 -9.52 -6.28 -3.75
N LEU A 19 -8.21 -6.20 -3.50
CA LEU A 19 -7.41 -5.08 -3.93
C LEU A 19 -6.58 -5.54 -5.13
N LEU A 20 -6.82 -4.93 -6.28
CA LEU A 20 -5.94 -5.05 -7.43
C LEU A 20 -4.96 -3.88 -7.37
N ALA A 21 -3.69 -4.14 -7.64
CA ALA A 21 -2.67 -3.11 -7.81
C ALA A 21 -1.88 -3.36 -9.09
N SER A 22 -1.50 -2.29 -9.77
CA SER A 22 -0.61 -2.35 -10.93
C SER A 22 0.34 -1.17 -10.93
N GLY A 23 1.55 -1.42 -11.44
CA GLY A 23 2.58 -0.42 -11.67
C GLY A 23 2.79 -0.23 -13.17
N GLY A 24 3.25 0.95 -13.58
CA GLY A 24 3.46 1.28 -14.98
C GLY A 24 4.76 2.01 -15.29
N TYR A 25 5.05 2.10 -16.59
CA TYR A 25 6.09 2.97 -17.15
C TYR A 25 5.72 4.47 -17.08
N ASP A 26 4.45 4.80 -16.79
CA ASP A 26 4.00 6.16 -16.50
C ASP A 26 4.37 6.62 -15.07
N ASN A 27 5.18 5.82 -14.37
CA ASN A 27 5.65 6.07 -13.00
C ASN A 27 4.50 6.13 -12.00
N THR A 28 3.39 5.46 -12.30
CA THR A 28 2.23 5.38 -11.40
C THR A 28 2.04 4.00 -10.82
N ILE A 29 1.45 3.97 -9.62
CA ILE A 29 0.82 2.80 -9.04
C ILE A 29 -0.66 3.11 -8.93
N ARG A 30 -1.48 2.20 -9.45
CA ARG A 30 -2.94 2.29 -9.40
C ARG A 30 -3.48 1.18 -8.51
N MET A 31 -4.45 1.50 -7.69
CA MET A 31 -5.13 0.55 -6.81
C MET A 31 -6.64 0.63 -7.04
N TRP A 32 -7.26 -0.52 -7.22
CA TRP A 32 -8.68 -0.64 -7.54
C TRP A 32 -9.42 -1.38 -6.44
N ASN A 33 -10.63 -0.90 -6.17
CA ASN A 33 -11.66 -1.71 -5.55
C ASN A 33 -12.31 -2.55 -6.65
N VAL A 34 -12.07 -3.86 -6.63
CA VAL A 34 -12.59 -4.77 -7.66
C VAL A 34 -14.12 -4.88 -7.59
N ASP A 35 -14.71 -4.81 -6.39
CA ASP A 35 -16.17 -4.92 -6.21
C ASP A 35 -16.92 -3.73 -6.81
N LYS A 36 -16.31 -2.53 -6.75
CA LYS A 36 -16.89 -1.30 -7.30
C LYS A 36 -16.47 -1.01 -8.74
N GLY A 37 -15.41 -1.65 -9.22
CA GLY A 37 -14.92 -1.52 -10.59
C GLY A 37 -14.24 -0.19 -10.92
N PHE A 38 -13.79 0.58 -9.92
CA PHE A 38 -13.08 1.85 -10.15
C PHE A 38 -11.74 1.93 -9.39
N CYS A 39 -10.88 2.83 -9.87
CA CYS A 39 -9.59 3.12 -9.28
C CYS A 39 -9.78 3.97 -8.03
N ASP A 40 -9.58 3.39 -6.85
CA ASP A 40 -9.71 4.07 -5.56
C ASP A 40 -8.52 5.01 -5.31
N LYS A 41 -7.32 4.61 -5.77
CA LYS A 41 -6.08 5.34 -5.48
C LYS A 41 -5.12 5.36 -6.66
N LEU A 42 -4.55 6.53 -6.91
CA LEU A 42 -3.48 6.76 -7.89
C LEU A 42 -2.29 7.37 -7.14
N ILE A 43 -1.19 6.62 -7.08
CA ILE A 43 0.06 7.05 -6.47
C ILE A 43 1.02 7.41 -7.61
N GLN A 44 1.43 8.68 -7.67
CA GLN A 44 2.47 9.14 -8.58
C GLN A 44 3.83 9.00 -7.90
N GLY A 45 4.75 8.26 -8.54
CA GLY A 45 6.14 8.16 -8.07
C GLY A 45 6.83 9.52 -8.11
N THR A 46 7.65 9.80 -7.09
CA THR A 46 8.33 11.10 -6.92
C THR A 46 9.63 11.23 -7.71
N ASP A 47 10.19 10.13 -8.19
CA ASP A 47 11.55 10.05 -8.75
C ASP A 47 11.59 9.71 -10.24
N ASN A 48 10.47 9.89 -10.95
CA ASN A 48 10.33 9.60 -12.38
C ASN A 48 10.81 8.20 -12.79
N SER A 49 10.72 7.23 -11.88
CA SER A 49 11.07 5.84 -12.15
C SER A 49 9.85 5.00 -12.47
N HIS A 50 10.07 4.08 -13.41
CA HIS A 50 9.11 3.03 -13.72
C HIS A 50 8.92 2.08 -12.54
N VAL A 51 7.71 1.52 -12.44
CA VAL A 51 7.39 0.47 -11.47
C VAL A 51 7.51 -0.88 -12.17
N ASN A 52 8.58 -1.60 -11.86
CA ASN A 52 8.89 -2.87 -12.53
C ASN A 52 8.24 -4.08 -11.83
N SER A 53 7.96 -3.96 -10.53
CA SER A 53 7.34 -5.03 -9.76
C SER A 53 6.57 -4.48 -8.56
N LEU A 54 5.54 -5.24 -8.15
CA LEU A 54 4.70 -4.95 -6.99
C LEU A 54 4.52 -6.22 -6.15
N ALA A 55 4.45 -6.05 -4.84
CA ALA A 55 4.07 -7.12 -3.92
C ALA A 55 3.23 -6.55 -2.76
N ILE A 56 2.12 -7.21 -2.43
CA ILE A 56 1.28 -6.87 -1.28
C ILE A 56 1.58 -7.85 -0.15
N THR A 57 1.69 -7.36 1.09
CA THR A 57 1.87 -8.24 2.25
C THR A 57 0.64 -9.14 2.47
N PRO A 58 0.79 -10.36 3.02
CA PRO A 58 -0.36 -11.24 3.24
C PRO A 58 -1.49 -10.63 4.08
N ASN A 59 -1.15 -9.74 5.02
CA ASN A 59 -2.11 -8.98 5.84
C ASN A 59 -2.71 -7.75 5.13
N ARG A 60 -2.30 -7.44 3.89
CA ARG A 60 -2.78 -6.34 3.04
C ARG A 60 -2.60 -4.94 3.64
N GLU A 61 -1.66 -4.77 4.55
CA GLU A 61 -1.35 -3.46 5.15
C GLU A 61 -0.33 -2.69 4.31
N LEU A 62 0.61 -3.39 3.67
CA LEU A 62 1.71 -2.78 2.93
C LEU A 62 1.74 -3.23 1.47
N LEU A 63 2.09 -2.29 0.61
CA LEU A 63 2.41 -2.49 -0.80
C LEU A 63 3.87 -2.10 -1.02
N ALA A 64 4.68 -3.05 -1.49
CA ALA A 64 6.03 -2.81 -1.98
C ALA A 64 5.99 -2.50 -3.47
N SER A 65 6.71 -1.47 -3.89
CA SER A 65 7.03 -1.20 -5.29
C SER A 65 8.54 -1.21 -5.50
N ALA A 66 8.97 -1.86 -6.58
CA ALA A 66 10.37 -1.88 -6.99
C ALA A 66 10.53 -1.08 -8.29
N GLY A 67 11.40 -0.07 -8.24
CA GLY A 67 11.76 0.78 -9.37
C GLY A 67 13.25 0.71 -9.68
N PHE A 68 13.76 1.73 -10.38
CA PHE A 68 15.17 1.84 -10.69
C PHE A 68 15.96 2.30 -9.46
N GLN A 69 16.77 1.40 -8.92
CA GLN A 69 17.62 1.63 -7.75
C GLN A 69 16.86 2.04 -6.49
N HIS A 70 15.60 1.66 -6.35
CA HIS A 70 14.90 1.82 -5.08
C HIS A 70 13.77 0.81 -4.91
N ILE A 71 13.42 0.60 -3.64
CA ILE A 71 12.17 -0.04 -3.23
C ILE A 71 11.43 0.95 -2.33
N ARG A 72 10.13 1.09 -2.54
CA ARG A 72 9.24 1.94 -1.74
C ARG A 72 8.18 1.07 -1.09
N LEU A 73 7.88 1.33 0.18
CA LEU A 73 6.74 0.72 0.87
C LEU A 73 5.65 1.76 1.08
N TYR A 74 4.42 1.39 0.77
CA TYR A 74 3.24 2.21 0.95
C TYR A 74 2.29 1.53 1.93
N ASP A 75 1.65 2.33 2.77
CA ASP A 75 0.48 1.91 3.52
C ASP A 75 -0.73 1.87 2.57
N VAL A 76 -1.39 0.70 2.49
CA VAL A 76 -2.54 0.43 1.63
C VAL A 76 -3.78 1.21 2.06
N GLN A 77 -3.95 1.44 3.37
CA GLN A 77 -5.11 2.12 3.96
C GLN A 77 -4.89 3.64 4.07
N SER A 78 -3.64 4.09 3.99
CA SER A 78 -3.35 5.52 3.98
C SER A 78 -3.95 6.21 2.76
N ASN A 79 -4.53 7.39 2.96
CA ASN A 79 -4.97 8.27 1.86
C ASN A 79 -3.81 9.10 1.28
N THR A 80 -2.59 8.95 1.79
CA THR A 80 -1.41 9.65 1.25
C THR A 80 -0.79 8.89 0.09
N ASN A 81 -0.24 9.64 -0.86
CA ASN A 81 0.51 9.11 -2.00
C ASN A 81 2.02 9.02 -1.72
N THR A 82 2.43 9.28 -0.49
CA THR A 82 3.84 9.24 -0.08
C THR A 82 4.21 7.84 0.40
N PRO A 83 5.41 7.34 0.08
CA PRO A 83 5.90 6.11 0.67
C PRO A 83 6.10 6.27 2.18
N LEU A 84 5.80 5.20 2.92
CA LEU A 84 6.08 5.07 4.34
C LEU A 84 7.58 4.85 4.57
N ILE A 85 8.20 4.02 3.73
CA ILE A 85 9.62 3.67 3.82
C ILE A 85 10.26 3.69 2.43
N ASN A 86 11.47 4.23 2.39
CA ASN A 86 12.30 4.39 1.22
C ASN A 86 13.59 3.58 1.37
N PHE A 87 13.79 2.61 0.49
CA PHE A 87 15.03 1.86 0.39
C PHE A 87 15.74 2.26 -0.89
N ASP A 88 16.69 3.18 -0.79
CA ASP A 88 17.50 3.58 -1.94
C ASP A 88 18.66 2.59 -2.12
N GLY A 89 18.89 2.18 -3.37
CA GLY A 89 20.04 1.38 -3.75
C GLY A 89 21.28 2.25 -3.64
N ILE A 90 22.07 2.04 -2.60
CA ILE A 90 23.34 2.75 -2.43
C ILE A 90 24.27 2.27 -3.54
N SER A 91 24.54 3.12 -4.54
CA SER A 91 25.72 2.95 -5.38
C SER A 91 26.94 3.14 -4.48
N LYS A 92 27.70 2.08 -4.26
CA LYS A 92 29.01 2.15 -3.59
C LYS A 92 30.03 2.88 -4.45
#